data_AF-A0A2M8L9L0-F1
#
_entry.id   AF-A0A2M8L9L0-F1
#
_cell.length_a   1.000
_cell.length_b   1.000
_cell.length_c   1.000
_cell.angle_alpha   90.00
_cell.angle_beta   90.00
_cell.angle_gamma   90.00
#
_symmetry.space_group_name_H-M   'P 1'
#
loop_
_entity.id
_entity.type
_entity.pdbx_description
1 polymer ?
#
loop_
_entity_poly.entity_id
_entity_poly.type
_entity_poly.pdbx_seq_one_letter_code
_entity_poly.pdbx_strand_id
1 'polypeptide(L)'
;MYLNIEYFYYKIYNFIAEGYKFATGQETNFKEAIGVFEIVSFVLSLVLIMGIFYNVVFFIRIRKTHLSDLAKFIFEEVPPDRRVRWEKIKKYLDSNNVSDWRWAIMEADGLSEDILKKIGYPGQTFSERLSKIKPSQFKNLDDLWRAHKFRNRIAHRGGEMELTKAQAEKALELYENALKELEYL
;
A
#
# COMPACT_ATOMS: atom_id res chain seq x y z
N MET A 1 29.75 10.31 -29.94
CA MET A 1 29.27 11.71 -30.06
C MET A 1 29.81 12.47 -28.87
N TYR A 2 30.84 13.31 -29.06
CA TYR A 2 31.47 14.05 -27.96
C TYR A 2 30.66 15.32 -27.66
N LEU A 3 30.36 15.56 -26.39
CA LEU A 3 29.73 16.79 -25.95
C LEU A 3 30.79 17.91 -26.00
N ASN A 4 30.66 18.86 -26.93
CA ASN A 4 31.58 20.00 -27.00
C ASN A 4 31.23 20.98 -25.87
N ILE A 5 32.03 20.95 -24.80
CA ILE A 5 31.85 21.76 -23.60
C ILE A 5 31.95 23.26 -23.93
N GLU A 6 32.85 23.65 -24.83
CA GLU A 6 32.98 25.06 -25.27
C GLU A 6 31.71 25.55 -25.97
N TYR A 7 31.12 24.71 -26.83
CA TYR A 7 29.85 25.02 -27.49
C TYR A 7 28.70 25.21 -26.50
N PHE A 8 28.67 24.40 -25.43
CA PHE A 8 27.67 24.52 -24.37
C PHE A 8 27.84 25.82 -23.56
N TYR A 9 29.08 26.16 -23.18
CA TYR A 9 29.37 27.43 -22.50
C TYR A 9 29.02 28.65 -23.36
N TYR A 10 29.33 28.60 -24.66
CA TYR A 10 28.98 29.66 -25.61
C TYR A 10 27.46 29.89 -25.67
N LYS A 11 26.68 28.81 -25.75
CA LYS A 11 25.21 28.87 -25.71
C LYS A 11 24.70 29.54 -24.42
N ILE A 12 25.21 29.15 -23.26
CA ILE A 12 24.83 29.74 -21.96
C ILE A 12 25.16 31.24 -21.92
N TYR A 13 26.38 31.61 -22.33
CA TYR A 13 26.82 33.00 -22.36
C TYR A 13 25.90 33.87 -23.23
N ASN A 14 25.59 33.42 -24.45
CA ASN A 14 24.69 34.15 -25.34
C ASN A 14 23.28 34.28 -24.76
N PHE A 15 22.75 33.24 -24.10
CA PHE A 15 21.44 33.34 -23.44
C PHE A 15 21.41 34.39 -22.34
N ILE A 16 22.44 34.46 -21.50
CA ILE A 16 22.54 35.47 -20.44
C ILE A 16 22.68 36.88 -21.05
N ALA A 17 23.51 37.02 -22.10
CA ALA A 17 23.71 38.29 -22.79
C ALA A 17 22.43 38.80 -23.46
N GLU A 18 21.69 37.93 -24.15
CA GLU A 18 20.41 38.27 -24.77
C GLU A 18 19.32 38.56 -23.72
N GLY A 19 19.30 37.85 -22.60
CA GLY A 19 18.41 38.17 -21.47
C GLY A 19 18.69 39.55 -20.86
N TYR A 20 19.97 39.93 -20.75
CA TYR A 20 20.37 41.26 -20.30
C TYR A 20 19.98 42.37 -21.30
N LYS A 21 20.18 42.13 -22.61
CA LYS A 21 19.72 43.06 -23.66
C LYS A 21 18.20 43.25 -23.63
N PHE A 22 17.44 42.16 -23.45
CA PHE A 22 15.99 42.22 -23.29
C PHE A 22 15.58 43.09 -22.10
N ALA A 23 16.20 42.87 -20.94
CA ALA A 23 15.89 43.59 -19.70
C ALA A 23 16.27 45.09 -19.76
N THR A 24 17.25 45.45 -20.58
CA THR A 24 17.74 46.83 -20.75
C THR A 24 17.13 47.55 -21.96
N GLY A 25 16.21 46.90 -22.69
CA GLY A 25 15.53 47.48 -23.85
C GLY A 25 16.38 47.58 -25.11
N GLN A 26 17.50 46.86 -25.18
CA GLN A 26 18.34 46.76 -26.39
C GLN A 26 17.76 45.73 -27.37
N GLU A 27 18.12 45.87 -28.65
CA GLU A 27 17.69 44.92 -29.70
C GLU A 27 18.20 43.51 -29.38
N THR A 28 17.30 42.54 -29.41
CA THR A 28 17.54 41.15 -28.96
C THR A 28 17.43 40.16 -30.11
N ASN A 29 18.33 39.18 -30.12
CA ASN A 29 18.31 38.07 -31.06
C ASN A 29 17.59 36.86 -30.45
N PHE A 30 16.26 36.85 -30.56
CA PHE A 30 15.39 35.82 -29.99
C PHE A 30 15.72 34.38 -30.41
N LYS A 31 16.36 34.17 -31.57
CA LYS A 31 16.73 32.82 -32.04
C LYS A 31 17.72 32.12 -31.10
N GLU A 32 18.64 32.87 -30.50
CA GLU A 32 19.63 32.29 -29.58
C GLU A 32 19.02 31.98 -28.21
N ALA A 33 18.09 32.84 -27.74
CA ALA A 33 17.37 32.63 -26.49
C ALA A 33 16.51 31.35 -26.53
N ILE A 34 15.84 31.09 -27.66
CA ILE A 34 15.04 29.88 -27.87
C ILE A 34 15.90 28.62 -27.78
N GLY A 35 17.10 28.63 -28.36
CA GLY A 35 17.97 27.45 -28.38
C GLY A 35 18.49 27.00 -27.01
N VAL A 36 18.63 27.91 -26.04
CA VAL A 36 18.97 27.52 -24.66
C VAL A 36 17.75 27.03 -23.89
N PHE A 37 16.59 27.66 -24.10
CA PHE A 37 15.34 27.19 -23.53
C PHE A 37 15.03 25.74 -23.96
N GLU A 38 15.28 25.38 -25.22
CA GLU A 38 15.16 24.02 -25.74
C GLU A 38 16.05 23.03 -24.98
N ILE A 39 17.33 23.36 -24.77
CA ILE A 39 18.29 22.50 -24.05
C ILE A 39 17.87 22.32 -22.59
N VAL A 40 17.50 23.41 -21.91
CA VAL A 40 17.05 23.36 -20.51
C VAL A 40 15.78 22.52 -20.38
N SER A 41 14.81 22.72 -21.27
CA SER A 41 13.56 21.95 -21.29
C SER A 41 13.81 20.46 -21.56
N PHE A 42 14.74 20.15 -22.47
CA PHE A 42 15.14 18.78 -22.75
C PHE A 42 15.79 18.11 -21.51
N VAL A 43 16.76 18.77 -20.87
CA VAL A 43 17.40 18.25 -19.64
C VAL A 43 16.37 18.08 -18.51
N LEU A 44 15.50 19.06 -18.30
CA LEU A 44 14.44 18.98 -17.30
C LEU A 44 13.49 17.81 -17.56
N SER A 45 13.09 17.60 -18.82
CA SER A 45 12.22 16.47 -19.17
C SER A 45 12.91 15.12 -18.91
N LEU A 46 14.21 14.98 -19.19
CA LEU A 46 14.97 13.77 -18.85
C LEU A 46 15.03 13.52 -17.34
N VAL A 47 15.27 14.56 -16.54
CA VAL A 47 15.26 14.46 -15.07
C VAL A 47 13.90 14.02 -14.56
N LEU A 48 12.82 14.61 -15.08
CA LEU A 48 11.45 14.23 -14.72
C LEU A 48 11.14 12.79 -15.11
N ILE A 49 11.54 12.34 -16.31
CA ILE A 49 11.37 10.95 -16.76
C ILE A 49 12.11 9.98 -15.84
N MET A 50 13.37 10.27 -15.50
CA MET A 50 14.15 9.46 -14.55
C MET A 50 13.48 9.42 -13.17
N GLY A 51 12.98 10.56 -12.69
CA GLY A 51 12.23 10.67 -11.45
C GLY A 51 10.95 9.82 -11.47
N ILE A 52 10.17 9.88 -12.54
CA ILE A 52 8.97 9.05 -12.72
C ILE A 52 9.36 7.57 -12.72
N PHE A 53 10.39 7.19 -13.47
CA PHE A 53 10.85 5.80 -13.54
C PHE A 53 11.31 5.27 -12.17
N TYR A 54 12.09 6.06 -11.44
CA TYR A 54 12.50 5.75 -10.07
C TYR A 54 11.30 5.51 -9.16
N ASN A 55 10.31 6.43 -9.18
CA ASN A 55 9.10 6.31 -8.37
C ASN A 55 8.27 5.07 -8.77
N VAL A 56 8.12 4.78 -10.06
CA VAL A 56 7.39 3.60 -10.55
C VAL A 56 8.09 2.31 -10.13
N VAL A 57 9.40 2.19 -10.31
CA VAL A 57 10.17 1.00 -9.91
C VAL A 57 10.13 0.82 -8.40
N PHE A 58 10.29 1.89 -7.63
CA PHE A 58 10.17 1.87 -6.17
C PHE A 58 8.78 1.39 -5.73
N PHE A 59 7.72 1.92 -6.35
CA PHE A 59 6.34 1.51 -6.09
C PHE A 59 6.09 0.03 -6.44
N ILE A 60 6.65 -0.47 -7.55
CA ILE A 60 6.57 -1.88 -7.93
C ILE A 60 7.35 -2.77 -6.94
N ARG A 61 8.51 -2.30 -6.44
CA ARG A 61 9.33 -3.03 -5.47
C ARG A 61 8.61 -3.16 -4.12
N ILE A 62 7.98 -2.08 -3.65
CA ILE A 62 7.11 -2.10 -2.46
C ILE A 62 5.93 -3.06 -2.65
N ARG A 63 5.34 -3.12 -3.86
CA ARG A 63 4.28 -4.08 -4.15
C ARG A 63 4.74 -5.54 -4.25
N LYS A 64 6.03 -5.82 -4.19
CA LYS A 64 6.59 -7.18 -4.25
C LYS A 64 7.15 -7.68 -2.92
N THR A 65 7.22 -6.84 -1.88
CA THR A 65 7.61 -7.30 -0.53
C THR A 65 6.53 -8.20 0.06
N HIS A 66 6.97 -9.16 0.87
CA HIS A 66 6.06 -10.11 1.52
C HIS A 66 5.12 -9.32 2.47
N LEU A 67 3.87 -9.77 2.65
CA LEU A 67 2.87 -9.05 3.46
C LEU A 67 3.38 -8.78 4.87
N SER A 68 4.11 -9.75 5.42
CA SER A 68 4.76 -9.71 6.73
C SER A 68 5.76 -8.57 6.88
N ASP A 69 6.53 -8.24 5.84
CA ASP A 69 7.59 -7.22 5.94
C ASP A 69 6.97 -5.83 6.15
N LEU A 70 5.94 -5.52 5.36
CA LEU A 70 5.23 -4.24 5.47
C LEU A 70 4.44 -4.16 6.77
N ALA A 71 3.80 -5.26 7.17
CA ALA A 71 3.09 -5.33 8.44
C ALA A 71 4.04 -5.15 9.62
N LYS A 72 5.24 -5.73 9.57
CA LYS A 72 6.30 -5.52 10.56
C LYS A 72 6.64 -4.04 10.68
N PHE A 73 7.00 -3.34 9.61
CA PHE A 73 7.29 -1.89 9.68
C PHE A 73 6.16 -1.05 10.28
N ILE A 74 4.90 -1.40 9.98
CA ILE A 74 3.73 -0.65 10.46
C ILE A 74 3.46 -0.94 11.94
N PHE A 75 3.70 -2.17 12.39
CA PHE A 75 3.34 -2.61 13.72
C PHE A 75 4.54 -2.71 14.69
N GLU A 76 5.79 -2.54 14.24
CA GLU A 76 6.99 -2.56 15.08
C GLU A 76 7.04 -1.40 16.07
N GLU A 77 6.39 -0.26 15.77
CA GLU A 77 6.32 0.91 16.67
C GLU A 77 5.03 1.02 17.51
N VAL A 78 4.02 0.14 17.31
CA VAL A 78 2.70 0.27 17.97
C VAL A 78 2.55 -0.72 19.16
N PRO A 79 2.31 -0.23 20.40
CA PRO A 79 2.55 -0.97 21.66
C PRO A 79 1.33 -1.85 22.10
N PRO A 80 1.28 -2.39 23.34
CA PRO A 80 1.07 -3.80 23.70
C PRO A 80 -0.38 -4.33 23.59
N ASP A 81 -1.34 -3.49 23.20
CA ASP A 81 -2.78 -3.81 23.26
C ASP A 81 -3.25 -4.75 22.13
N ARG A 82 -2.37 -5.09 21.17
CA ARG A 82 -2.73 -6.01 20.06
C ARG A 82 -3.04 -7.42 20.55
N ARG A 83 -2.15 -7.97 21.39
CA ARG A 83 -2.38 -9.27 22.04
C ARG A 83 -3.59 -9.20 22.95
N VAL A 84 -3.73 -8.12 23.73
CA VAL A 84 -4.89 -7.94 24.63
C VAL A 84 -6.21 -7.90 23.86
N ARG A 85 -6.27 -7.20 22.71
CA ARG A 85 -7.46 -7.20 21.85
C ARG A 85 -7.77 -8.59 21.30
N TRP A 86 -6.76 -9.33 20.84
CA TRP A 86 -6.96 -10.69 20.35
C TRP A 86 -7.39 -11.66 21.45
N GLU A 87 -6.80 -11.59 22.64
CA GLU A 87 -7.19 -12.39 23.80
C GLU A 87 -8.63 -12.07 24.24
N LYS A 88 -9.06 -10.79 24.15
CA LYS A 88 -10.47 -10.43 24.37
C LYS A 88 -11.39 -11.14 23.37
N ILE A 89 -11.04 -11.18 22.08
CA ILE A 89 -11.81 -11.89 21.05
C ILE A 89 -11.87 -13.38 21.37
N LYS A 90 -10.75 -14.00 21.70
CA LYS A 90 -10.68 -15.42 22.10
C LYS A 90 -11.55 -15.74 23.31
N LYS A 91 -11.59 -14.86 24.31
CA LYS A 91 -12.38 -15.06 25.53
C LYS A 91 -13.88 -15.25 25.25
N TYR A 92 -14.41 -14.70 24.16
CA TYR A 92 -15.81 -14.93 23.78
C TYR A 92 -16.07 -16.38 23.33
N LEU A 93 -15.06 -17.14 22.90
CA LEU A 93 -15.20 -18.57 22.63
C LEU A 93 -15.35 -19.42 23.90
N ASP A 94 -14.85 -18.94 25.04
CA ASP A 94 -14.99 -19.64 26.32
C ASP A 94 -16.43 -19.63 26.83
N SER A 95 -17.26 -18.72 26.32
CA SER A 95 -18.70 -18.67 26.60
C SER A 95 -19.44 -19.88 26.03
N ASN A 96 -20.57 -20.22 26.65
CA ASN A 96 -21.52 -21.21 26.15
C ASN A 96 -22.63 -20.57 25.29
N ASN A 97 -22.53 -19.28 24.98
CA ASN A 97 -23.52 -18.54 24.21
C ASN A 97 -23.12 -18.41 22.73
N VAL A 98 -23.99 -18.84 21.83
CA VAL A 98 -23.80 -18.76 20.38
C VAL A 98 -23.63 -17.29 19.92
N SER A 99 -24.28 -16.34 20.58
CA SER A 99 -24.13 -14.92 20.26
C SER A 99 -22.71 -14.40 20.49
N ASP A 100 -22.03 -14.89 21.53
CA ASP A 100 -20.64 -14.52 21.82
C ASP A 100 -19.70 -15.10 20.76
N TRP A 101 -19.95 -16.33 20.32
CA TRP A 101 -19.19 -16.94 19.22
C TRP A 101 -19.36 -16.17 17.91
N ARG A 102 -20.59 -15.74 17.58
CA ARG A 102 -20.86 -14.91 16.40
C ARG A 102 -20.12 -13.57 16.51
N TRP A 103 -20.14 -12.94 17.68
CA TRP A 103 -19.43 -11.69 17.93
C TRP A 103 -17.92 -11.85 17.73
N ALA A 104 -17.33 -12.92 18.27
CA ALA A 104 -15.90 -13.21 18.12
C ALA A 104 -15.47 -13.32 16.65
N ILE A 105 -16.26 -14.01 15.82
CA ILE A 105 -16.00 -14.17 14.39
C ILE A 105 -16.12 -12.83 13.64
N MET A 106 -17.13 -12.02 13.96
CA MET A 106 -17.32 -10.70 13.35
C MET A 106 -16.18 -9.74 13.71
N GLU A 107 -15.76 -9.72 14.97
CA GLU A 107 -14.66 -8.88 15.45
C GLU A 107 -13.31 -9.33 14.85
N ALA A 108 -13.06 -10.63 14.71
CA ALA A 108 -11.87 -11.16 14.05
C ALA A 108 -11.79 -10.79 12.56
N ASP A 109 -12.93 -10.84 11.85
CA ASP A 109 -13.03 -10.42 10.45
C ASP A 109 -12.77 -8.92 10.29
N GLY A 110 -13.42 -8.08 11.11
CA GLY A 110 -13.22 -6.63 11.10
C GLY A 110 -11.78 -6.23 11.45
N LEU A 111 -11.17 -6.88 12.43
CA LEU A 111 -9.76 -6.69 12.79
C LEU A 111 -8.84 -6.99 11.59
N SER A 112 -9.08 -8.12 10.91
CA SER A 112 -8.29 -8.53 9.75
C SER A 112 -8.44 -7.54 8.58
N GLU A 113 -9.66 -7.05 8.35
CA GLU A 113 -9.94 -6.03 7.34
C GLU A 113 -9.18 -4.72 7.64
N ASP A 114 -9.27 -4.25 8.89
CA ASP A 114 -8.61 -3.03 9.36
C ASP A 114 -7.10 -3.11 9.22
N ILE A 115 -6.50 -4.27 9.54
CA ILE A 115 -5.06 -4.49 9.41
C ILE A 115 -4.65 -4.39 7.94
N LEU A 116 -5.33 -5.08 7.02
CA LEU A 116 -5.01 -4.99 5.60
C LEU A 116 -5.22 -3.58 5.04
N LYS A 117 -6.20 -2.84 5.56
CA LYS A 117 -6.42 -1.43 5.22
C LYS A 117 -5.25 -0.56 5.69
N LYS A 118 -4.76 -0.75 6.92
CA LYS A 118 -3.58 -0.05 7.47
C LYS A 118 -2.29 -0.38 6.70
N ILE A 119 -2.15 -1.63 6.26
CA ILE A 119 -1.07 -2.07 5.37
C ILE A 119 -1.15 -1.38 3.99
N GLY A 120 -2.29 -0.81 3.62
CA GLY A 120 -2.45 -0.02 2.41
C GLY A 120 -2.94 -0.80 1.20
N TYR A 121 -3.56 -1.97 1.40
CA TYR A 121 -4.13 -2.73 0.29
C TYR A 121 -5.39 -2.06 -0.28
N PRO A 122 -5.44 -1.84 -1.60
CA PRO A 122 -6.57 -1.15 -2.24
C PRO A 122 -7.80 -2.06 -2.31
N GLY A 123 -8.98 -1.45 -2.20
CA GLY A 123 -10.28 -2.12 -2.28
C GLY A 123 -11.31 -1.40 -1.41
N GLN A 124 -12.53 -1.27 -1.92
CA GLN A 124 -13.65 -0.65 -1.19
C GLN A 124 -14.23 -1.61 -0.16
N THR A 125 -14.19 -2.92 -0.46
CA THR A 125 -14.67 -3.99 0.42
C THR A 125 -13.53 -4.93 0.82
N PHE A 126 -13.72 -5.69 1.89
CA PHE A 126 -12.77 -6.72 2.30
C PHE A 126 -12.51 -7.75 1.18
N SER A 127 -13.56 -8.24 0.53
CA SER A 127 -13.45 -9.18 -0.60
C SER A 127 -12.65 -8.59 -1.78
N GLU A 128 -12.87 -7.32 -2.12
CA GLU A 128 -12.06 -6.65 -3.14
C GLU A 128 -10.60 -6.58 -2.72
N ARG A 129 -10.32 -6.21 -1.47
CA ARG A 129 -8.96 -6.12 -0.95
C ARG A 129 -8.23 -7.47 -1.02
N LEU A 130 -8.89 -8.53 -0.58
CA LEU A 130 -8.35 -9.90 -0.66
C LEU A 130 -8.08 -10.33 -2.10
N SER A 131 -8.91 -9.93 -3.06
CA SER A 131 -8.72 -10.27 -4.48
C SER A 131 -7.47 -9.63 -5.11
N LYS A 132 -6.94 -8.55 -4.51
CA LYS A 132 -5.74 -7.84 -4.98
C LYS A 132 -4.44 -8.41 -4.40
N ILE A 133 -4.52 -9.24 -3.36
CA ILE A 133 -3.35 -9.88 -2.75
C ILE A 133 -2.97 -11.09 -3.60
N LYS A 134 -1.70 -11.19 -4.00
CA LYS A 134 -1.23 -12.39 -4.70
C LYS A 134 -0.91 -13.50 -3.67
N PRO A 135 -1.20 -14.78 -3.97
CA PRO A 135 -0.85 -15.89 -3.07
C PRO A 135 0.64 -15.95 -2.71
N SER A 136 1.52 -15.47 -3.59
CA SER A 136 2.97 -15.39 -3.33
C SER A 136 3.37 -14.36 -2.26
N GLN A 137 2.48 -13.44 -1.92
CA GLN A 137 2.73 -12.37 -0.95
C GLN A 137 2.22 -12.72 0.44
N PHE A 138 1.23 -13.62 0.53
CA PHE A 138 0.52 -13.96 1.77
C PHE A 138 0.07 -15.41 1.73
N LYS A 139 0.73 -16.26 2.51
CA LYS A 139 0.54 -17.71 2.53
C LYS A 139 -0.84 -18.08 3.06
N ASN A 140 -1.31 -17.41 4.11
CA ASN A 140 -2.61 -17.63 4.74
C ASN A 140 -3.76 -16.88 4.03
N LEU A 141 -3.57 -16.46 2.77
CA LEU A 141 -4.62 -15.78 2.00
C LEU A 141 -5.89 -16.63 1.84
N ASP A 142 -5.73 -17.93 1.57
CA ASP A 142 -6.87 -18.83 1.40
C ASP A 142 -7.59 -19.12 2.73
N ASP A 143 -6.86 -19.22 3.83
CA ASP A 143 -7.42 -19.33 5.18
C ASP A 143 -8.29 -18.10 5.49
N LEU A 144 -7.78 -16.90 5.19
CA LEU A 144 -8.51 -15.65 5.41
C LEU A 144 -9.77 -15.56 4.51
N TRP A 145 -9.69 -16.00 3.26
CA TRP A 145 -10.86 -16.13 2.38
C TRP A 145 -11.91 -17.11 2.92
N ARG A 146 -11.48 -18.27 3.43
CA ARG A 146 -12.37 -19.28 4.01
C ARG A 146 -13.09 -18.73 5.24
N ALA A 147 -12.35 -18.05 6.13
CA ALA A 147 -12.90 -17.43 7.31
C ALA A 147 -13.90 -16.30 6.97
N HIS A 148 -13.55 -15.41 6.03
CA HIS A 148 -14.41 -14.33 5.57
C HIS A 148 -15.73 -14.85 4.97
N LYS A 149 -15.64 -15.88 4.11
CA LYS A 149 -16.83 -16.55 3.54
C LYS A 149 -17.71 -17.16 4.63
N PHE A 150 -17.10 -17.77 5.65
CA PHE A 150 -17.85 -18.30 6.79
C PHE A 150 -18.58 -17.21 7.57
N ARG A 151 -17.89 -16.09 7.88
CA ARG A 151 -18.50 -14.91 8.49
C ARG A 151 -19.67 -14.38 7.65
N ASN A 152 -19.52 -14.30 6.33
CA ASN A 152 -20.60 -13.85 5.45
C ASN A 152 -21.81 -14.78 5.48
N ARG A 153 -21.61 -16.10 5.58
CA ARG A 153 -22.73 -17.04 5.76
C ARG A 153 -23.46 -16.78 7.09
N ILE A 154 -22.75 -16.50 8.17
CA ILE A 154 -23.35 -16.14 9.47
C ILE A 154 -24.17 -14.86 9.34
N ALA A 155 -23.64 -13.83 8.67
CA ALA A 155 -24.35 -12.57 8.48
C ALA A 155 -25.63 -12.72 7.62
N HIS A 156 -25.57 -13.51 6.55
CA HIS A 156 -26.72 -13.72 5.67
C HIS A 156 -27.80 -14.63 6.26
N ARG A 157 -27.41 -15.67 7.02
CA ARG A 157 -28.36 -16.62 7.62
C ARG A 157 -28.78 -16.23 9.05
N GLY A 158 -28.11 -15.25 9.65
CA GLY A 158 -28.45 -14.69 10.96
C GLY A 158 -28.63 -15.74 12.06
N GLY A 159 -29.74 -15.61 12.79
CA GLY A 159 -30.11 -16.51 13.89
C GLY A 159 -30.50 -17.92 13.46
N GLU A 160 -30.84 -18.14 12.18
CA GLU A 160 -31.25 -19.44 11.64
C GLU A 160 -30.06 -20.39 11.41
N MET A 161 -28.85 -19.85 11.35
CA MET A 161 -27.65 -20.66 11.24
C MET A 161 -27.30 -21.28 12.59
N GLU A 162 -27.39 -22.61 12.68
CA GLU A 162 -26.76 -23.37 13.73
C GLU A 162 -25.23 -23.19 13.64
N LEU A 163 -24.68 -22.49 14.62
CA LEU A 163 -23.24 -22.29 14.78
C LEU A 163 -22.78 -23.13 15.97
N THR A 164 -21.88 -24.07 15.72
CA THR A 164 -21.28 -24.86 16.80
C THR A 164 -20.01 -24.19 17.31
N LYS A 165 -19.65 -24.45 18.58
CA LYS A 165 -18.40 -23.96 19.16
C LYS A 165 -17.18 -24.38 18.34
N ALA A 166 -17.12 -25.63 17.89
CA ALA A 166 -16.03 -26.15 17.06
C ALA A 166 -15.90 -25.41 15.72
N GLN A 167 -17.02 -25.00 15.09
CA GLN A 167 -16.98 -24.18 13.88
C GLN A 167 -16.45 -22.77 14.16
N ALA A 168 -16.83 -22.19 15.30
CA ALA A 168 -16.34 -20.88 15.71
C ALA A 168 -14.84 -20.90 16.05
N GLU A 169 -14.39 -21.91 16.79
CA GLU A 169 -12.97 -22.16 17.07
C GLU A 169 -12.17 -22.30 15.77
N LYS A 170 -12.68 -23.12 14.83
CA LYS A 170 -12.00 -23.30 13.55
C LYS A 170 -11.92 -22.01 12.74
N ALA A 171 -12.96 -21.18 12.77
CA ALA A 171 -12.95 -19.89 12.08
C ALA A 171 -11.93 -18.92 12.69
N LEU A 172 -11.84 -18.85 14.03
CA LEU A 172 -10.84 -18.01 14.70
C LEU A 172 -9.42 -18.50 14.46
N GLU A 173 -9.19 -19.81 14.38
CA GLU A 173 -7.87 -20.37 14.04
C GLU A 173 -7.37 -19.87 12.67
N LEU A 174 -8.25 -19.81 11.67
CA LEU A 174 -7.92 -19.30 10.34
C LEU A 174 -7.55 -17.81 10.38
N TYR A 175 -8.29 -17.00 11.14
CA TYR A 175 -7.92 -15.60 11.36
C TYR A 175 -6.60 -15.48 12.13
N GLU A 176 -6.38 -16.33 13.14
CA GLU A 176 -5.16 -16.30 13.95
C GLU A 176 -3.91 -16.57 13.10
N ASN A 177 -3.98 -17.57 12.21
CA ASN A 177 -2.87 -17.90 11.31
C ASN A 177 -2.54 -16.72 10.38
N ALA A 178 -3.57 -16.08 9.83
CA ALA A 178 -3.44 -14.87 9.02
C ALA A 178 -2.80 -13.71 9.82
N LEU A 179 -3.25 -13.47 11.05
CA LEU A 179 -2.75 -12.40 11.90
C LEU A 179 -1.30 -12.63 12.38
N LYS A 180 -0.91 -13.88 12.62
CA LYS A 180 0.47 -14.27 12.94
C LYS A 180 1.41 -14.02 11.75
N GLU A 181 1.02 -14.41 10.54
CA GLU A 181 1.83 -14.11 9.34
C GLU A 181 1.92 -12.60 9.07
N LEU A 182 0.90 -11.84 9.47
CA LEU A 182 0.92 -10.38 9.43
C LEU A 182 1.72 -9.74 10.57
N GLU A 183 2.45 -10.51 11.38
CA GLU A 183 3.24 -10.02 12.52
C GLU A 183 2.40 -9.14 13.48
N TYR A 184 1.07 -9.34 13.48
CA TYR A 184 0.15 -8.63 14.35
C TYR A 184 0.10 -9.28 15.74
N LEU A 185 0.16 -10.63 15.77
CA LEU A 185 0.23 -11.49 16.95
C LEU A 185 1.60 -12.16 17.05
#